data_AF-A0A679KBT0-F1
#
_entry.id   AF-A0A679KBT0-F1
#
_cell.length_a   1.000
_cell.length_b   1.000
_cell.length_c   1.000
_cell.angle_alpha   90.00
_cell.angle_beta   90.00
_cell.angle_gamma   90.00
#
_symmetry.space_group_name_H-M   'P 1'
#
loop_
_entity.id
_entity.type
_entity.pdbx_description
1 polymer ?
#
loop_
_entity_poly.entity_id
_entity_poly.type
_entity_poly.pdbx_seq_one_letter_code
_entity_poly.pdbx_strand_id
1 'polypeptide(L)'
;MPERQCGTCTRQKEWGCTAKRWRTPDPGEDDGPENWIRPSHLVNEFDGEQLYSCPRQTLREEPQSWSRLLMLYGMYLKGHLPNAGAVVDQSNVLIQSFRILDEANAECDQELAEQERRRQSRAVGPGATKRR
;
A
#
# COMPACT_ATOMS: atom_id res chain seq x y z
N MET A 1 8.88 -19.34 -0.28
CA MET A 1 10.01 -18.91 0.57
C MET A 1 10.27 -19.97 1.63
N PRO A 2 11.50 -20.47 1.83
CA PRO A 2 11.79 -21.40 2.92
C PRO A 2 11.33 -20.81 4.26
N GLU A 3 10.90 -21.65 5.19
CA GLU A 3 10.45 -21.26 6.52
C GLU A 3 11.60 -20.59 7.29
N ARG A 4 11.72 -19.27 7.16
CA ARG A 4 12.74 -18.50 7.87
C ARG A 4 12.24 -18.23 9.28
N GLN A 5 12.98 -18.62 10.32
CA GLN A 5 12.65 -18.20 11.67
C GLN A 5 13.24 -16.81 11.91
N CYS A 6 12.41 -15.77 12.04
CA CYS A 6 12.91 -14.39 12.20
C CYS A 6 13.82 -14.24 13.43
N GLY A 7 13.53 -14.97 14.51
CA GLY A 7 14.33 -14.95 15.75
C GLY A 7 15.73 -15.55 15.62
N THR A 8 15.97 -16.43 14.65
CA THR A 8 17.28 -17.08 14.40
C THR A 8 17.92 -16.64 13.08
N CYS A 9 17.34 -15.64 12.40
CA CYS A 9 17.88 -15.13 11.16
C CYS A 9 19.23 -14.46 11.41
N THR A 10 20.32 -15.05 10.92
CA THR A 10 21.69 -14.50 11.04
C THR A 10 21.98 -13.40 10.03
N ARG A 11 21.22 -13.36 8.93
CA ARG A 11 21.42 -12.45 7.79
C ARG A 11 20.58 -11.17 7.85
N GLN A 12 20.11 -10.77 9.04
CA GLN A 12 19.17 -9.64 9.20
C GLN A 12 19.65 -8.33 8.56
N LYS A 13 20.95 -8.06 8.59
CA LYS A 13 21.54 -6.87 7.95
C LYS A 13 21.45 -6.94 6.43
N GLU A 14 21.80 -8.09 5.84
CA GLU A 14 21.79 -8.29 4.39
C GLU A 14 20.37 -8.24 3.80
N TRP A 15 19.40 -8.77 4.54
CA TRP A 15 17.99 -8.78 4.13
C TRP A 15 17.26 -7.46 4.40
N GLY A 16 17.93 -6.45 4.96
CA GLY A 16 17.26 -5.19 5.29
C GLY A 16 16.14 -5.38 6.33
N CYS A 17 16.29 -6.28 7.30
CA CYS A 17 15.26 -6.47 8.33
C CYS A 17 15.04 -5.20 9.17
N THR A 18 15.96 -4.25 9.16
CA THR A 18 15.83 -2.95 9.84
C THR A 18 15.68 -1.78 8.86
N ALA A 19 15.43 -2.06 7.57
CA ALA A 19 15.32 -1.06 6.52
C ALA A 19 14.08 -0.20 6.74
N LYS A 20 14.20 1.10 6.98
CA LYS A 20 13.02 1.97 7.14
C LYS A 20 12.87 2.86 5.94
N ARG A 21 11.68 2.88 5.32
CA ARG A 21 11.37 3.85 4.27
C ARG A 21 11.36 5.25 4.89
N TRP A 22 12.12 6.18 4.34
CA TRP A 22 12.17 7.57 4.85
C TRP A 22 11.44 8.55 3.95
N ARG A 23 11.31 8.22 2.66
CA ARG A 23 10.52 8.95 1.66
C ARG A 23 9.65 7.96 0.90
N THR A 24 8.42 8.37 0.60
CA THR A 24 7.56 7.68 -0.35
C THR A 24 7.86 8.23 -1.75
N PRO A 25 8.19 7.38 -2.75
CA PRO A 25 8.42 7.84 -4.11
C PRO A 25 7.14 8.46 -4.71
N ASP A 26 7.32 9.44 -5.59
CA ASP A 26 6.20 10.06 -6.30
C ASP A 26 5.63 9.10 -7.38
N PRO A 27 4.37 9.27 -7.83
CA PRO A 27 3.80 8.41 -8.86
C PRO A 27 4.64 8.40 -10.15
N GLY A 28 5.17 7.23 -10.52
CA GLY A 28 6.03 7.04 -11.69
C GLY A 28 7.53 7.15 -11.43
N GLU A 29 7.95 7.41 -10.19
CA GLU A 29 9.35 7.28 -9.74
C GLU A 29 9.62 5.84 -9.29
N ASP A 30 10.81 5.31 -9.61
CA ASP A 30 11.24 4.00 -9.14
C ASP A 30 11.52 4.03 -7.62
N ASP A 31 11.08 3.01 -6.87
CA ASP A 31 11.35 2.92 -5.42
C ASP A 31 12.78 2.43 -5.13
N GLY A 32 13.79 3.22 -5.53
CA GLY A 32 15.20 2.87 -5.39
C GLY A 32 15.72 2.85 -3.94
N PRO A 33 16.93 2.29 -3.72
CA PRO A 33 17.53 2.16 -2.38
C PRO A 33 17.75 3.52 -1.68
N GLU A 34 17.81 4.62 -2.42
CA GLU A 34 17.90 5.98 -1.93
C GLU A 34 16.70 6.39 -1.07
N ASN A 35 15.52 5.75 -1.23
CA ASN A 35 14.31 6.02 -0.45
C ASN A 35 14.29 5.29 0.91
N TRP A 36 15.37 4.54 1.24
CA TRP A 36 15.44 3.66 2.39
C TRP A 36 16.62 3.98 3.32
N ILE A 37 16.38 3.93 4.63
CA ILE A 37 17.42 3.96 5.66
C ILE A 37 17.82 2.51 5.93
N ARG A 38 19.09 2.16 5.64
CA ARG A 38 19.66 0.80 5.75
C ARG A 38 18.93 -0.22 4.84
N PRO A 39 18.90 0.01 3.51
CA PRO A 39 18.27 -0.91 2.56
C PRO A 39 18.91 -2.29 2.62
N SER A 40 18.18 -3.31 2.16
CA SER A 40 18.73 -4.64 1.96
C SER A 40 19.85 -4.60 0.92
N HIS A 41 20.92 -5.35 1.18
CA HIS A 41 21.97 -5.57 0.18
C HIS A 41 21.54 -6.56 -0.89
N LEU A 42 20.60 -7.44 -0.55
CA LEU A 42 19.96 -8.36 -1.47
C LEU A 42 18.60 -7.79 -1.86
N VAL A 43 18.50 -7.34 -3.10
CA VAL A 43 17.23 -6.93 -3.69
C VAL A 43 16.33 -8.16 -3.78
N ASN A 44 15.14 -8.07 -3.20
CA ASN A 44 14.11 -9.08 -3.37
C ASN A 44 13.20 -8.65 -4.51
N GLU A 45 12.79 -9.59 -5.35
CA GLU A 45 11.71 -9.35 -6.31
C GLU A 45 10.42 -9.94 -5.74
N PHE A 46 9.38 -9.13 -5.66
CA PHE A 46 8.05 -9.55 -5.21
C PHE A 46 7.01 -8.90 -6.11
N ASP A 47 6.19 -9.72 -6.77
CA ASP A 47 5.20 -9.28 -7.75
C ASP A 47 5.76 -8.34 -8.85
N GLY A 48 7.02 -8.56 -9.25
CA GLY A 48 7.71 -7.78 -10.29
C GLY A 48 8.31 -6.45 -9.80
N GLU A 49 8.11 -6.11 -8.52
CA GLU A 49 8.70 -4.92 -7.90
C GLU A 49 9.98 -5.28 -7.12
N GLN A 50 10.96 -4.37 -7.15
CA GLN A 50 12.19 -4.50 -6.38
C GLN A 50 11.97 -4.01 -4.95
N LEU A 51 12.07 -4.93 -3.99
CA LEU A 51 12.00 -4.66 -2.56
C LEU A 51 13.41 -4.55 -1.95
N TYR A 52 13.66 -3.39 -1.34
CA TYR A 52 14.86 -3.09 -0.56
C TYR A 52 14.69 -3.34 0.94
N SER A 53 13.68 -4.12 1.31
CA SER A 53 13.37 -4.50 2.68
C SER A 53 13.08 -5.99 2.78
N CYS A 54 13.10 -6.52 4.00
CA CYS A 54 12.70 -7.90 4.23
C CYS A 54 11.17 -8.02 4.04
N PRO A 55 10.65 -8.94 3.21
CA PRO A 55 9.20 -9.06 2.99
C PRO A 55 8.39 -9.37 4.27
N ARG A 56 9.06 -9.85 5.33
CA ARG A 56 8.44 -10.08 6.64
C ARG A 56 8.51 -8.88 7.58
N GLN A 57 8.96 -7.73 7.10
CA GLN A 57 9.12 -6.54 7.93
C GLN A 57 7.78 -6.02 8.45
N THR A 58 6.74 -6.09 7.65
CA THR A 58 5.37 -5.71 8.02
C THR A 58 4.87 -6.47 9.25
N LEU A 59 5.24 -7.75 9.41
CA LEU A 59 4.92 -8.53 10.62
C LEU A 59 5.52 -7.93 11.90
N ARG A 60 6.69 -7.28 11.79
CA ARG A 60 7.36 -6.64 12.94
C ARG A 60 6.85 -5.23 13.18
N GLU A 61 6.59 -4.48 12.12
CA GLU A 61 6.15 -3.08 12.22
C GLU A 61 4.69 -2.99 12.66
N GLU A 62 3.85 -3.92 12.20
CA GLU A 62 2.43 -3.93 12.47
C GLU A 62 1.96 -5.27 13.07
N PRO A 63 2.51 -5.68 14.23
CA PRO A 63 2.22 -6.99 14.80
C PRO A 63 0.74 -7.14 15.18
N GLN A 64 0.07 -6.03 15.53
CA GLN A 64 -1.35 -6.01 15.86
C GLN A 64 -2.22 -6.23 14.62
N SER A 65 -1.93 -5.55 13.51
CA SER A 65 -2.65 -5.72 12.23
C SER A 65 -2.55 -7.16 11.74
N TRP A 66 -1.34 -7.72 11.76
CA TRP A 66 -1.10 -9.12 11.37
C TRP A 66 -1.74 -10.13 12.32
N SER A 67 -1.67 -9.91 13.63
CA SER A 67 -2.35 -10.75 14.62
C SER A 67 -3.86 -10.78 14.36
N ARG A 68 -4.46 -9.61 14.12
CA ARG A 68 -5.88 -9.49 13.76
C ARG A 68 -6.18 -10.21 12.46
N LEU A 69 -5.38 -10.02 11.41
CA LEU A 69 -5.55 -10.71 10.13
C LEU A 69 -5.50 -12.24 10.26
N LEU A 70 -4.49 -12.76 10.98
CA LEU A 70 -4.33 -14.19 11.22
C LEU A 70 -5.46 -14.77 12.07
N MET A 71 -5.94 -14.04 13.07
CA MET A 71 -7.12 -14.40 13.85
C MET A 71 -8.36 -14.51 12.95
N LEU A 72 -8.60 -13.49 12.11
CA LEU A 72 -9.73 -13.49 11.16
C LEU A 72 -9.64 -14.66 10.18
N TYR A 73 -8.45 -14.95 9.67
CA TYR A 73 -8.22 -16.11 8.79
C TYR A 73 -8.49 -17.44 9.51
N GLY A 74 -8.06 -17.57 10.77
CA GLY A 74 -8.36 -18.74 11.60
C GLY A 74 -9.85 -18.93 11.88
N MET A 75 -10.60 -17.83 12.06
CA MET A 75 -12.06 -17.86 12.18
C MET A 75 -12.72 -18.30 10.87
N TYR A 76 -12.26 -17.76 9.74
CA TYR A 76 -12.74 -18.16 8.40
C TYR A 76 -12.56 -19.67 8.14
N LEU A 77 -11.37 -20.23 8.40
CA LEU A 77 -11.11 -21.66 8.22
C LEU A 77 -12.01 -22.55 9.09
N LYS A 78 -12.49 -22.03 10.23
CA LYS A 78 -13.40 -22.72 11.14
C LYS A 78 -14.88 -22.44 10.86
N GLY A 79 -15.19 -21.60 9.86
CA GLY A 79 -16.55 -21.16 9.56
C GLY A 79 -17.17 -20.25 10.63
N HIS A 80 -16.34 -19.61 11.47
CA HIS A 80 -16.79 -18.66 12.49
C HIS A 80 -16.73 -17.22 11.96
N LEU A 81 -17.71 -16.42 12.38
CA LEU A 81 -17.75 -15.00 12.07
C LEU A 81 -16.93 -14.22 13.11
N PRO A 82 -16.17 -13.18 12.73
CA PRO A 82 -15.36 -12.40 13.66
C PRO A 82 -16.15 -11.61 14.69
N ASN A 83 -17.35 -11.17 14.28
CA ASN A 83 -18.26 -10.40 15.09
C ASN A 83 -19.55 -11.20 15.26
N ALA A 84 -20.22 -11.03 16.40
CA ALA A 84 -21.55 -11.59 16.61
C ALA A 84 -22.53 -10.99 15.58
N GLY A 85 -23.20 -11.87 14.84
CA GLY A 85 -24.13 -11.51 13.77
C GLY A 85 -24.45 -12.74 12.92
N ALA A 86 -25.52 -12.69 12.14
CA ALA A 86 -25.79 -13.69 11.10
C ALA A 86 -24.84 -13.47 9.91
N VAL A 87 -24.70 -14.46 9.02
CA VAL A 87 -23.97 -14.30 7.74
C VAL A 87 -24.47 -13.08 6.95
N VAL A 88 -25.76 -12.76 7.10
CA VAL A 88 -26.42 -11.58 6.49
C VAL A 88 -25.84 -10.26 7.03
N ASP A 89 -25.40 -10.21 8.28
CA ASP A 89 -24.78 -9.01 8.86
C ASP A 89 -23.39 -8.76 8.26
N GLN A 90 -22.72 -9.80 7.78
CA GLN A 90 -21.44 -9.64 7.08
C GLN A 90 -21.61 -9.06 5.67
N SER A 91 -22.65 -9.43 4.94
CA SER A 91 -22.96 -8.77 3.66
C SER A 91 -23.22 -7.28 3.87
N ASN A 92 -23.83 -6.87 4.98
CA ASN A 92 -24.04 -5.45 5.28
C ASN A 92 -22.72 -4.72 5.57
N VAL A 93 -21.81 -5.33 6.35
CA VAL A 93 -20.47 -4.76 6.57
C VAL A 93 -19.68 -4.69 5.25
N LEU A 94 -19.81 -5.69 4.39
CA LEU A 94 -19.17 -5.71 3.09
C LEU A 94 -19.74 -4.63 2.17
N ILE A 95 -21.06 -4.45 2.13
CA ILE A 95 -21.74 -3.37 1.38
C ILE A 95 -21.31 -2.00 1.88
N GLN A 96 -21.21 -1.80 3.21
CA GLN A 96 -20.69 -0.56 3.77
C GLN A 96 -19.23 -0.32 3.36
N SER A 97 -18.42 -1.38 3.33
CA SER A 97 -17.02 -1.29 2.90
C SER A 97 -16.93 -0.90 1.42
N PHE A 98 -17.76 -1.49 0.55
CA PHE A 98 -17.83 -1.11 -0.86
C PHE A 98 -18.31 0.33 -1.07
N ARG A 99 -19.30 0.78 -0.29
CA ARG A 99 -19.76 2.18 -0.35
C ARG A 99 -18.65 3.18 -0.03
N ILE A 100 -17.82 2.90 0.97
CA ILE A 100 -16.67 3.75 1.33
C ILE A 100 -15.66 3.79 0.18
N LEU A 101 -15.39 2.63 -0.45
CA LEU A 101 -14.49 2.55 -1.59
C LEU A 101 -15.03 3.31 -2.82
N ASP A 102 -16.32 3.20 -3.11
CA ASP A 102 -16.95 3.92 -4.21
C ASP A 102 -16.91 5.45 -4.00
N GLU A 103 -17.13 5.91 -2.77
CA GLU A 103 -17.04 7.33 -2.40
C GLU A 103 -15.60 7.85 -2.58
N ALA A 104 -14.61 7.12 -2.07
CA ALA A 104 -13.19 7.46 -2.23
C ALA A 104 -12.76 7.48 -3.71
N ASN A 105 -13.25 6.54 -4.52
CA ASN A 105 -12.99 6.53 -5.96
C ASN A 105 -13.63 7.73 -6.66
N ALA A 106 -14.88 8.07 -6.32
CA ALA A 106 -15.57 9.22 -6.89
C ALA A 106 -14.86 10.55 -6.55
N GLU A 107 -14.30 10.68 -5.35
CA GLU A 107 -13.47 11.84 -4.95
C GLU A 107 -12.19 11.90 -5.80
N CYS A 108 -11.45 10.79 -5.93
CA CYS A 108 -10.27 10.72 -6.79
C CYS A 108 -10.58 11.09 -8.25
N ASP A 109 -11.67 10.58 -8.81
CA ASP A 109 -12.09 10.88 -10.18
C ASP A 109 -12.43 12.37 -10.37
N GLN A 110 -13.10 12.97 -9.38
CA GLN A 110 -13.39 14.41 -9.38
C GLN A 110 -12.11 15.24 -9.35
N GLU A 111 -11.14 14.88 -8.49
CA GLU A 111 -9.86 15.57 -8.42
C GLU A 111 -9.07 15.46 -9.72
N LEU A 112 -9.01 14.28 -10.34
CA LEU A 112 -8.35 14.07 -11.63
C LEU A 112 -9.01 14.93 -12.73
N ALA A 113 -10.34 14.97 -12.78
CA ALA A 113 -11.08 15.81 -13.72
C ALA A 113 -10.85 17.31 -13.48
N GLU A 114 -10.71 17.76 -12.22
CA GLU A 114 -10.31 19.12 -11.91
C GLU A 114 -8.88 19.44 -12.35
N GLN A 115 -7.93 18.55 -12.09
CA GLN A 115 -6.54 18.73 -12.50
C GLN A 115 -6.44 18.87 -14.02
N GLU A 116 -7.15 18.03 -14.77
CA GLU A 116 -7.17 18.10 -16.23
C GLU A 116 -7.78 19.41 -16.74
N ARG A 117 -8.91 19.87 -16.16
CA ARG A 117 -9.49 21.19 -16.45
C ARG A 117 -8.51 22.34 -16.18
N ARG A 118 -7.73 22.27 -15.09
CA ARG A 118 -6.69 23.25 -14.75
C ARG A 118 -5.52 23.21 -15.75
N ARG A 119 -5.15 22.04 -16.26
CA ARG A 119 -4.13 21.89 -17.31
C ARG A 119 -4.59 22.51 -18.62
N GLN A 120 -5.83 22.23 -19.04
CA GLN A 120 -6.41 22.77 -20.27
C GLN A 120 -6.55 24.29 -20.21
N SER A 121 -7.02 24.86 -19.09
CA SER A 121 -7.14 26.32 -18.94
C SER A 121 -5.78 27.03 -18.95
N ARG A 122 -4.72 26.40 -18.43
CA ARG A 122 -3.34 26.90 -18.54
C ARG A 122 -2.81 26.84 -19.98
N ALA A 123 -3.13 25.78 -20.72
CA ALA A 123 -2.70 25.61 -22.11
C ALA A 123 -3.31 26.66 -23.07
N VAL A 124 -4.54 27.13 -22.78
CA VAL A 124 -5.24 28.17 -23.54
C VAL A 124 -4.86 29.60 -23.11
N GLY A 125 -3.84 29.74 -22.24
CA GLY A 125 -3.41 31.01 -21.67
C GLY A 125 -3.16 32.15 -22.69
N PRO A 126 -3.37 33.42 -22.29
CA PRO A 126 -3.57 34.57 -23.17
C PRO A 126 -2.27 35.07 -23.81
N GLY A 127 -1.69 34.29 -24.73
CA GLY A 127 -0.43 34.61 -25.40
C GLY A 127 -0.54 35.14 -26.84
N ALA A 128 -1.74 35.20 -27.42
CA ALA A 128 -1.89 35.45 -28.87
C ALA A 128 -2.40 36.85 -29.25
N THR A 129 -2.46 37.82 -28.33
CA THR A 129 -2.83 39.20 -28.70
C THR A 129 -1.58 39.97 -29.13
N LYS A 130 -1.20 39.77 -30.40
CA LYS A 130 -0.15 40.52 -31.11
C LYS A 130 -0.37 42.03 -30.94
N ARG A 131 0.55 42.72 -30.26
CA ARG A 131 0.70 44.18 -30.38
C ARG A 131 1.22 44.48 -31.78
N ARG A 132 0.50 45.36 -32.47
CA ARG A 132 0.80 45.87 -33.81
C ARG A 132 1.43 47.24 -33.70
#